data_AF-A0A963Z9S3-F1
#
_entry.id   AF-A0A963Z9S3-F1
#
_cell.length_a   1.000
_cell.length_b   1.000
_cell.length_c   1.000
_cell.angle_alpha   90.00
_cell.angle_beta   90.00
_cell.angle_gamma   90.00
#
_symmetry.space_group_name_H-M   'P 1'
#
loop_
_entity.id
_entity.type
_entity.pdbx_description
1 polymer ?
#
loop_
_entity_poly.entity_id
_entity_poly.type
_entity_poly.pdbx_seq_one_letter_code
_entity_poly.pdbx_strand_id
1 'polypeptide(L)'
;MLVELSEPVEVPSEVCVDWQGWHVGSAGPRSATLLHEPSPRYIEDGVLTTDRLYPGDLEALASGDLVAIRIPKFLGKQKCRDLAKFFNCHPNRDLYGQNVADPSAPGGVRYLNFDVDKVGVPRNTLIGKCADSLEAERYFAGSEILMDQVREICGGVHPIERVIAHANEVYIDGAERERIFDREAFVGIGRITNADKGSVLTKLPHVDGPWKEYTAHLSVNVYLRASTKGGELEVLTGKPLSAQEVAAVGPEHDFRVEDYSPRIIHPRRGDAIFINTRLPHAVSGINRISISSFLGIAPNQPIKFYS
;
A
#
# COMPACT_ATOMS: atom_id res chain seq x y z
N MET A 1 -21.53 -47.00 25.28
CA MET A 1 -20.16 -47.50 25.07
C MET A 1 -19.24 -46.30 25.30
N LEU A 2 -18.74 -46.21 26.53
CA LEU A 2 -17.90 -45.12 27.02
C LEU A 2 -16.47 -45.37 26.52
N VAL A 3 -15.81 -44.33 26.02
CA VAL A 3 -14.37 -44.34 25.74
C VAL A 3 -13.74 -43.30 26.65
N GLU A 4 -12.77 -43.76 27.44
CA GLU A 4 -12.05 -43.04 28.47
C GLU A 4 -11.20 -41.90 27.90
N LEU A 5 -11.19 -40.78 28.62
CA LEU A 5 -10.30 -39.65 28.42
C LEU A 5 -8.98 -39.93 29.16
N SER A 6 -7.86 -39.91 28.43
CA SER A 6 -6.52 -39.99 29.02
C SER A 6 -6.08 -38.64 29.61
N GLU A 7 -5.35 -38.74 30.71
CA GLU A 7 -4.94 -37.73 31.70
C GLU A 7 -4.06 -36.57 31.18
N PRO A 8 -4.00 -35.43 31.91
CA PRO A 8 -3.21 -34.25 31.54
C PRO A 8 -1.71 -34.41 31.83
N VAL A 9 -0.88 -33.93 30.92
CA VAL A 9 0.59 -33.86 31.08
C VAL A 9 0.95 -32.60 31.89
N GLU A 10 1.68 -32.79 32.98
CA GLU A 10 2.23 -31.74 33.83
C GLU A 10 3.28 -30.88 33.09
N VAL A 11 3.20 -29.56 33.26
CA VAL A 11 4.18 -28.59 32.75
C VAL A 11 5.06 -28.13 33.91
N PRO A 12 6.40 -28.22 33.84
CA PRO A 12 7.26 -27.73 34.92
C PRO A 12 7.25 -26.20 35.01
N SER A 13 7.14 -25.71 36.24
CA SER A 13 7.26 -24.32 36.64
C SER A 13 8.71 -23.81 36.60
N GLU A 14 8.84 -22.54 36.22
CA GLU A 14 9.96 -21.60 36.50
C GLU A 14 11.31 -21.80 35.79
N VAL A 15 11.62 -20.86 34.89
CA VAL A 15 12.91 -20.15 34.91
C VAL A 15 12.65 -18.67 34.57
N CYS A 16 12.69 -17.81 35.59
CA CYS A 16 12.87 -16.38 35.42
C CYS A 16 14.30 -16.12 34.94
N VAL A 17 14.48 -15.43 33.80
CA VAL A 17 15.78 -14.90 33.39
C VAL A 17 15.73 -13.38 33.44
N ASP A 18 16.43 -12.87 34.43
CA ASP A 18 16.68 -11.47 34.75
C ASP A 18 17.57 -10.84 33.65
N TRP A 19 17.07 -9.83 32.94
CA TRP A 19 17.85 -9.05 31.98
C TRP A 19 18.36 -7.77 32.66
N GLN A 20 19.42 -7.90 33.44
CA GLN A 20 20.23 -6.76 33.88
C GLN A 20 21.63 -6.79 33.24
N GLY A 21 22.04 -5.64 32.71
CA GLY A 21 23.43 -5.24 32.63
C GLY A 21 24.18 -5.61 31.34
N TRP A 22 24.23 -4.67 30.38
CA TRP A 22 25.38 -4.57 29.49
C TRP A 22 26.14 -3.27 29.78
N HIS A 23 27.34 -3.47 30.30
CA HIS A 23 28.31 -2.44 30.60
C HIS A 23 28.84 -1.75 29.34
N VAL A 24 29.12 -0.47 29.55
CA VAL A 24 29.74 0.49 28.64
C VAL A 24 31.16 0.04 28.26
N GLY A 25 31.35 -0.34 27.00
CA GLY A 25 32.68 -0.49 26.38
C GLY A 25 33.02 0.77 25.59
N SER A 26 34.06 1.47 26.04
CA SER A 26 34.67 2.62 25.35
C SER A 26 35.40 2.17 24.08
N ALA A 27 35.00 2.68 22.93
CA ALA A 27 35.73 2.53 21.68
C ALA A 27 35.68 3.83 20.85
N GLY A 28 36.83 4.51 20.77
CA GLY A 28 37.36 5.26 19.63
C GLY A 28 36.56 6.45 19.04
N PRO A 29 37.24 7.48 18.50
CA PRO A 29 36.56 8.62 17.89
C PRO A 29 35.73 8.15 16.69
N ARG A 30 34.42 8.37 16.78
CA ARG A 30 33.46 8.10 15.70
C ARG A 30 33.89 8.89 14.47
N SER A 31 34.12 8.15 13.39
CA SER A 31 34.20 8.66 12.02
C SER A 31 33.11 9.70 11.80
N ALA A 32 33.51 10.88 11.31
CA ALA A 32 32.62 11.97 10.97
C ALA A 32 31.45 11.43 10.12
N THR A 33 30.24 11.54 10.66
CA THR A 33 29.01 11.35 9.93
C THR A 33 29.05 12.30 8.75
N LEU A 34 29.18 11.76 7.53
CA LEU A 34 28.87 12.51 6.32
C LEU A 34 27.40 12.92 6.46
N LEU A 35 27.17 14.16 6.88
CA LEU A 35 25.86 14.79 6.82
C LEU A 35 25.51 14.78 5.33
N HIS A 36 24.69 13.83 4.93
CA HIS A 36 24.04 13.86 3.63
C HIS A 36 23.33 15.20 3.57
N GLU A 37 23.76 16.09 2.67
CA GLU A 37 23.03 17.33 2.43
C GLU A 37 21.56 16.96 2.18
N PRO A 38 20.60 17.55 2.93
CA PRO A 38 19.20 17.25 2.75
C PRO A 38 18.86 17.49 1.28
N SER A 39 18.22 16.52 0.64
CA SER A 39 17.81 16.72 -0.76
C SER A 39 16.83 17.89 -0.81
N PRO A 40 16.86 18.71 -1.87
CA PRO A 40 15.98 19.87 -1.95
C PRO A 40 14.52 19.42 -1.85
N ARG A 41 13.80 20.02 -0.89
CA ARG A 41 12.34 19.92 -0.76
C ARG A 41 11.73 21.01 -1.62
N TYR A 42 10.91 20.64 -2.59
CA TYR A 42 10.28 21.60 -3.51
C TYR A 42 8.94 21.07 -4.01
N ILE A 43 8.08 21.99 -4.43
CA ILE A 43 6.79 21.70 -5.05
C ILE A 43 6.85 22.15 -6.50
N GLU A 44 6.49 21.25 -7.41
CA GLU A 44 6.35 21.52 -8.84
C GLU A 44 5.02 20.90 -9.28
N ASP A 45 4.15 21.70 -9.91
CA ASP A 45 2.81 21.27 -10.35
C ASP A 45 1.97 20.56 -9.27
N GLY A 46 2.10 21.00 -8.01
CA GLY A 46 1.40 20.41 -6.86
C GLY A 46 1.99 19.08 -6.37
N VAL A 47 3.11 18.62 -6.95
CA VAL A 47 3.84 17.44 -6.50
C VAL A 47 4.97 17.87 -5.55
N LEU A 48 4.87 17.50 -4.28
CA LEU A 48 5.95 17.68 -3.32
C LEU A 48 7.03 16.62 -3.55
N THR A 49 8.24 17.03 -3.93
CA THR A 49 9.41 16.15 -3.94
C THR A 49 10.23 16.40 -2.68
N THR A 50 10.51 15.33 -1.93
CA THR A 50 11.17 15.37 -0.61
C THR A 50 11.98 14.10 -0.34
N ASP A 51 12.95 14.11 0.57
CA ASP A 51 13.76 12.93 0.92
C ASP A 51 13.09 11.98 1.91
N ARG A 52 12.14 12.50 2.69
CA ARG A 52 11.29 11.77 3.63
C ARG A 52 9.99 12.54 3.86
N LEU A 53 9.06 11.92 4.57
CA LEU A 53 7.87 12.61 5.07
C LEU A 53 8.29 13.59 6.17
N TYR A 54 7.63 14.75 6.21
CA TYR A 54 7.72 15.76 7.26
C TYR A 54 6.33 16.02 7.87
N PRO A 55 6.26 16.60 9.09
CA PRO A 55 4.97 16.97 9.68
C PRO A 55 4.15 17.85 8.75
N GLY A 56 2.86 17.52 8.58
CA GLY A 56 1.93 18.24 7.71
C GLY A 56 1.88 17.76 6.26
N ASP A 57 2.83 16.93 5.80
CA ASP A 57 2.85 16.48 4.40
C ASP A 57 1.63 15.61 4.06
N LEU A 58 1.30 14.64 4.93
CA LEU A 58 0.18 13.72 4.70
C LEU A 58 -1.18 14.43 4.86
N GLU A 59 -1.26 15.41 5.75
CA GLU A 59 -2.43 16.27 5.93
C GLU A 59 -2.67 17.14 4.70
N ALA A 60 -1.61 17.75 4.15
CA ALA A 60 -1.69 18.54 2.91
C ALA A 60 -2.07 17.67 1.70
N LEU A 61 -1.63 16.41 1.66
CA LEU A 61 -2.09 15.46 0.64
C LEU A 61 -3.56 15.06 0.85
N ALA A 62 -3.98 14.85 2.10
CA ALA A 62 -5.35 14.47 2.46
C ALA A 62 -6.38 15.59 2.18
N SER A 63 -6.01 16.85 2.39
CA SER A 63 -6.86 18.02 2.09
C SER A 63 -6.96 18.31 0.58
N GLY A 64 -6.01 17.81 -0.22
CA GLY A 64 -5.89 18.12 -1.64
C GLY A 64 -5.02 19.35 -1.93
N ASP A 65 -4.32 19.91 -0.93
CA ASP A 65 -3.35 21.00 -1.11
C ASP A 65 -2.11 20.51 -1.90
N LEU A 66 -1.81 19.21 -1.78
CA LEU A 66 -0.85 18.51 -2.62
C LEU A 66 -1.57 17.51 -3.52
N VAL A 67 -1.09 17.37 -4.75
CA VAL A 67 -1.53 16.36 -5.70
C VAL A 67 -0.89 15.01 -5.37
N ALA A 68 0.40 15.06 -5.04
CA ALA A 68 1.19 13.89 -4.70
C ALA A 68 2.39 14.26 -3.84
N ILE A 69 2.91 13.28 -3.10
CA ILE A 69 4.22 13.35 -2.45
C ILE A 69 5.11 12.31 -3.12
N ARG A 70 6.32 12.71 -3.51
CA ARG A 70 7.32 11.86 -4.12
C ARG A 70 8.58 11.82 -3.26
N ILE A 71 8.95 10.61 -2.85
CA ILE A 71 10.24 10.33 -2.21
C ILE A 71 11.13 9.60 -3.22
N PRO A 72 12.07 10.31 -3.89
CA PRO A 72 12.89 9.71 -4.92
C PRO A 72 13.92 8.76 -4.31
N LYS A 73 14.24 7.68 -5.03
CA LYS A 73 15.24 6.68 -4.58
C LYS A 73 14.95 6.12 -3.18
N PHE A 74 13.68 6.10 -2.75
CA PHE A 74 13.23 5.49 -1.50
C PHE A 74 13.75 4.06 -1.35
N LEU A 75 13.69 3.26 -2.42
CA LEU A 75 14.24 1.91 -2.46
C LEU A 75 15.44 1.81 -3.43
N GLY A 76 16.50 1.15 -2.97
CA GLY A 76 17.74 0.97 -3.75
C GLY A 76 17.53 0.18 -5.03
N LYS A 77 18.24 0.57 -6.12
CA LYS A 77 18.06 -0.01 -7.47
C LYS A 77 18.22 -1.52 -7.53
N GLN A 78 19.11 -2.11 -6.73
CA GLN A 78 19.31 -3.57 -6.70
C GLN A 78 18.08 -4.26 -6.10
N LYS A 79 17.65 -3.85 -4.90
CA LYS A 79 16.42 -4.35 -4.26
C LYS A 79 15.19 -4.21 -5.17
N CYS A 80 15.06 -3.09 -5.89
CA CYS A 80 14.01 -2.91 -6.89
C CYS A 80 14.04 -3.98 -7.99
N ARG A 81 15.23 -4.34 -8.50
CA ARG A 81 15.37 -5.39 -9.53
C ARG A 81 15.00 -6.76 -8.97
N ASP A 82 15.47 -7.08 -7.77
CA ASP A 82 15.25 -8.38 -7.14
C ASP A 82 13.77 -8.60 -6.83
N LEU A 83 13.11 -7.59 -6.24
CA LEU A 83 11.67 -7.62 -6.00
C LEU A 83 10.85 -7.63 -7.29
N ALA A 84 11.25 -6.86 -8.30
CA ALA A 84 10.56 -6.88 -9.59
C ALA A 84 10.62 -8.29 -10.23
N LYS A 85 11.76 -8.98 -10.13
CA LYS A 85 11.90 -10.36 -10.59
C LYS A 85 11.04 -11.30 -9.76
N PHE A 86 11.09 -11.17 -8.44
CA PHE A 86 10.29 -11.96 -7.50
C PHE A 86 8.80 -11.88 -7.83
N PHE A 87 8.21 -10.68 -7.87
CA PHE A 87 6.78 -10.51 -8.17
C PHE A 87 6.39 -10.96 -9.58
N ASN A 88 7.26 -10.71 -10.56
CA ASN A 88 6.96 -11.10 -11.94
C ASN A 88 6.92 -12.62 -12.14
N CYS A 89 7.71 -13.36 -11.36
CA CYS A 89 7.85 -14.82 -11.43
C CYS A 89 7.18 -15.56 -10.26
N HIS A 90 6.41 -14.86 -9.44
CA HIS A 90 5.82 -15.44 -8.24
C HIS A 90 4.78 -16.51 -8.61
N PRO A 91 4.78 -17.70 -7.97
CA PRO A 91 3.83 -18.78 -8.28
C PRO A 91 2.36 -18.38 -8.02
N ASN A 92 2.13 -17.49 -7.05
CA ASN A 92 0.79 -16.98 -6.71
C ASN A 92 0.47 -15.64 -7.42
N ARG A 93 1.10 -15.37 -8.57
CA ARG A 93 0.73 -14.23 -9.42
C ARG A 93 -0.62 -14.53 -10.07
N ASP A 94 -1.59 -13.66 -9.83
CA ASP A 94 -2.98 -13.84 -10.28
C ASP A 94 -3.56 -12.53 -10.81
N LEU A 95 -4.66 -12.60 -11.56
CA LEU A 95 -5.37 -11.42 -12.07
C LEU A 95 -5.93 -10.58 -10.91
N TYR A 96 -5.78 -9.27 -11.03
CA TYR A 96 -6.50 -8.33 -10.18
C TYR A 96 -7.81 -7.92 -10.84
N GLY A 97 -8.90 -8.27 -10.18
CA GLY A 97 -10.22 -7.85 -10.57
C GLY A 97 -11.17 -7.85 -9.39
N GLN A 98 -12.37 -7.37 -9.64
CA GLN A 98 -13.43 -7.26 -8.64
C GLN A 98 -14.75 -7.77 -9.21
N ASN A 99 -15.52 -8.47 -8.39
CA ASN A 99 -16.92 -8.75 -8.66
C ASN A 99 -17.74 -7.49 -8.35
N VAL A 100 -18.46 -6.99 -9.35
CA VAL A 100 -19.41 -5.87 -9.21
C VAL A 100 -20.83 -6.38 -9.42
N ALA A 101 -21.77 -5.81 -8.67
CA ALA A 101 -23.18 -6.07 -8.89
C ALA A 101 -23.57 -5.56 -10.29
N ASP A 102 -24.14 -6.44 -11.09
CA ASP A 102 -24.58 -6.15 -12.45
C ASP A 102 -25.90 -6.88 -12.70
N PRO A 103 -27.05 -6.20 -12.59
CA PRO A 103 -28.37 -6.81 -12.79
C PRO A 103 -28.56 -7.44 -14.18
N SER A 104 -27.73 -7.08 -15.16
CA SER A 104 -27.77 -7.62 -16.52
C SER A 104 -26.91 -8.87 -16.71
N ALA A 105 -26.00 -9.16 -15.78
CA ALA A 105 -25.13 -10.34 -15.84
C ALA A 105 -25.82 -11.60 -15.25
N PRO A 106 -25.53 -12.80 -15.79
CA PRO A 106 -25.98 -14.05 -15.18
C PRO A 106 -25.55 -14.14 -13.71
N GLY A 107 -26.51 -14.29 -12.80
CA GLY A 107 -26.24 -14.31 -11.36
C GLY A 107 -26.10 -12.93 -10.70
N GLY A 108 -26.38 -11.84 -11.42
CA GLY A 108 -26.40 -10.48 -10.88
C GLY A 108 -25.00 -9.91 -10.59
N VAL A 109 -23.94 -10.54 -11.07
CA VAL A 109 -22.55 -10.18 -10.80
C VAL A 109 -21.73 -10.27 -12.08
N ARG A 110 -20.92 -9.24 -12.34
CA ARG A 110 -19.91 -9.24 -13.40
C ARG A 110 -18.51 -9.10 -12.79
N TYR A 111 -17.53 -9.82 -13.35
CA TYR A 111 -16.13 -9.66 -12.97
C TYR A 111 -15.49 -8.54 -13.81
N LEU A 112 -15.00 -7.50 -13.16
CA LEU A 112 -14.16 -6.46 -13.76
C LEU A 112 -12.70 -6.87 -13.63
N ASN A 113 -12.03 -7.08 -14.76
CA ASN A 113 -10.58 -7.27 -14.82
C ASN A 113 -9.90 -5.91 -15.01
N PHE A 114 -8.97 -5.56 -14.12
CA PHE A 114 -8.22 -4.30 -14.21
C PHE A 114 -6.93 -4.43 -15.04
N ASP A 115 -6.67 -5.58 -15.68
CA ASP A 115 -5.47 -5.83 -16.49
C ASP A 115 -4.14 -5.63 -15.76
N VAL A 116 -4.22 -5.71 -14.44
CA VAL A 116 -3.10 -5.71 -13.51
C VAL A 116 -3.06 -7.09 -12.89
N ASP A 117 -1.90 -7.73 -12.84
CA ASP A 117 -1.72 -8.89 -11.98
C ASP A 117 -1.36 -8.43 -10.59
N LYS A 118 -1.74 -9.23 -9.60
CA LYS A 118 -1.36 -9.07 -8.20
C LYS A 118 -0.56 -10.25 -7.68
N VAL A 119 0.26 -9.97 -6.68
CA VAL A 119 0.80 -10.96 -5.75
C VAL A 119 0.45 -10.49 -4.35
N GLY A 120 -0.32 -11.31 -3.63
CA GLY A 120 -0.94 -10.96 -2.36
C GLY A 120 -2.48 -11.03 -2.43
N VAL A 121 -3.10 -11.02 -1.25
CA VAL A 121 -4.57 -11.06 -1.09
C VAL A 121 -5.02 -9.66 -0.65
N PRO A 122 -5.88 -8.96 -1.42
CA PRO A 122 -6.34 -7.63 -1.02
C PRO A 122 -7.40 -7.64 0.06
N ARG A 123 -7.41 -6.60 0.92
CA ARG A 123 -8.36 -6.44 2.03
C ARG A 123 -9.82 -6.55 1.59
N ASN A 124 -10.12 -6.15 0.36
CA ASN A 124 -11.48 -6.22 -0.18
C ASN A 124 -12.05 -7.64 -0.25
N THR A 125 -11.23 -8.70 -0.18
CA THR A 125 -11.71 -10.08 -0.10
C THR A 125 -12.37 -10.41 1.24
N LEU A 126 -12.18 -9.56 2.26
CA LEU A 126 -12.72 -9.72 3.60
C LEU A 126 -14.06 -9.00 3.81
N ILE A 127 -14.53 -8.21 2.84
CA ILE A 127 -15.80 -7.48 2.96
C ILE A 127 -16.95 -8.48 3.13
N GLY A 128 -17.73 -8.31 4.20
CA GLY A 128 -18.87 -9.17 4.51
C GLY A 128 -18.50 -10.58 4.99
N LYS A 129 -17.22 -10.81 5.35
CA LYS A 129 -16.73 -12.07 5.89
C LYS A 129 -16.60 -12.01 7.40
N CYS A 130 -16.51 -13.17 8.03
CA CYS A 130 -16.25 -13.36 9.45
C CYS A 130 -14.81 -13.85 9.70
N ALA A 131 -14.35 -13.74 10.95
CA ALA A 131 -12.99 -14.05 11.36
C ALA A 131 -12.55 -15.50 11.09
N ASP A 132 -13.49 -16.44 11.18
CA ASP A 132 -13.31 -17.88 10.99
C ASP A 132 -13.55 -18.33 9.53
N SER A 133 -13.80 -17.40 8.62
CA SER A 133 -13.98 -17.73 7.20
C SER A 133 -12.69 -18.21 6.54
N LEU A 134 -12.84 -19.05 5.51
CA LEU A 134 -11.72 -19.51 4.70
C LEU A 134 -11.01 -18.34 3.99
N GLU A 135 -11.75 -17.30 3.62
CA GLU A 135 -11.19 -16.06 3.04
C GLU A 135 -10.33 -15.29 4.04
N ALA A 136 -10.77 -15.18 5.30
CA ALA A 136 -9.97 -14.58 6.37
C ALA A 136 -8.67 -15.35 6.57
N GLU A 137 -8.74 -16.68 6.67
CA GLU A 137 -7.54 -17.49 6.87
C GLU A 137 -6.57 -17.41 5.68
N ARG A 138 -7.08 -17.46 4.45
CA ARG A 138 -6.28 -17.28 3.23
C ARG A 138 -5.62 -15.90 3.18
N TYR A 139 -6.34 -14.86 3.59
CA TYR A 139 -5.80 -13.51 3.63
C TYR A 139 -4.62 -13.44 4.59
N PHE A 140 -4.79 -13.80 5.86
CA PHE A 140 -3.72 -13.60 6.84
C PHE A 140 -2.54 -14.56 6.66
N ALA A 141 -2.80 -15.85 6.44
CA ALA A 141 -1.72 -16.83 6.26
C ALA A 141 -0.88 -16.55 5.02
N GLY A 142 -1.54 -16.20 3.90
CA GLY A 142 -0.83 -15.84 2.66
C GLY A 142 -0.05 -14.52 2.79
N SER A 143 -0.53 -13.60 3.62
CA SER A 143 0.05 -12.28 3.78
C SER A 143 1.32 -12.28 4.63
N GLU A 144 1.36 -13.04 5.72
CA GLU A 144 2.57 -13.17 6.55
C GLU A 144 3.73 -13.79 5.76
N ILE A 145 3.46 -14.87 5.02
CA ILE A 145 4.46 -15.52 4.17
C ILE A 145 5.03 -14.55 3.14
N LEU A 146 4.16 -13.79 2.45
CA LEU A 146 4.59 -12.84 1.45
C LEU A 146 5.39 -11.67 2.05
N MET A 147 4.97 -11.16 3.21
CA MET A 147 5.73 -10.13 3.94
C MET A 147 7.14 -10.62 4.26
N ASP A 148 7.29 -11.84 4.78
CA ASP A 148 8.59 -12.41 5.15
C ASP A 148 9.50 -12.60 3.94
N GLN A 149 8.97 -13.10 2.82
CA GLN A 149 9.73 -13.23 1.57
C GLN A 149 10.24 -11.87 1.06
N VAL A 150 9.41 -10.82 1.14
CA VAL A 150 9.82 -9.47 0.74
C VAL A 150 10.83 -8.88 1.73
N ARG A 151 10.70 -9.13 3.03
CA ARG A 151 11.68 -8.75 4.07
C ARG A 151 13.03 -9.41 3.81
N GLU A 152 13.05 -10.70 3.48
CA GLU A 152 14.25 -11.45 3.15
C GLU A 152 15.00 -10.81 1.96
N ILE A 153 14.30 -10.54 0.86
CA ILE A 153 14.87 -9.87 -0.31
C ILE A 153 15.38 -8.46 0.04
N CYS A 154 14.71 -7.77 0.96
CA CYS A 154 15.11 -6.45 1.43
C CYS A 154 16.25 -6.48 2.46
N GLY A 155 16.64 -7.65 2.98
CA GLY A 155 17.60 -7.80 4.07
C GLY A 155 17.10 -7.28 5.42
N GLY A 156 15.80 -7.40 5.70
CA GLY A 156 15.22 -7.16 7.02
C GLY A 156 13.85 -6.49 6.99
N VAL A 157 13.75 -5.25 6.49
CA VAL A 157 12.53 -4.42 6.62
C VAL A 157 11.77 -4.37 5.31
N HIS A 158 10.45 -4.62 5.35
CA HIS A 158 9.58 -4.49 4.19
C HIS A 158 9.49 -3.02 3.74
N PRO A 159 9.46 -2.70 2.43
CA PRO A 159 9.43 -1.31 1.96
C PRO A 159 8.27 -0.49 2.52
N ILE A 160 7.08 -1.09 2.66
CA ILE A 160 5.92 -0.42 3.26
C ILE A 160 6.04 -0.29 4.78
N GLU A 161 6.68 -1.23 5.48
CA GLU A 161 6.95 -1.06 6.92
C GLU A 161 7.88 0.13 7.18
N ARG A 162 8.84 0.35 6.28
CA ARG A 162 9.67 1.57 6.33
C ARG A 162 8.84 2.83 6.09
N VAL A 163 7.82 2.79 5.22
CA VAL A 163 6.88 3.91 5.05
C VAL A 163 6.09 4.15 6.34
N ILE A 164 5.58 3.09 6.96
CA ILE A 164 4.85 3.17 8.23
C ILE A 164 5.75 3.80 9.31
N ALA A 165 7.00 3.37 9.43
CA ALA A 165 7.95 3.96 10.37
C ALA A 165 8.16 5.46 10.13
N HIS A 166 8.39 5.87 8.88
CA HIS A 166 8.52 7.29 8.53
C HIS A 166 7.23 8.09 8.84
N ALA A 167 6.05 7.53 8.58
CA ALA A 167 4.78 8.18 8.90
C ALA A 167 4.58 8.30 10.42
N ASN A 168 4.93 7.26 11.17
CA ASN A 168 4.83 7.22 12.63
C ASN A 168 5.76 8.23 13.32
N GLU A 169 6.88 8.60 12.68
CA GLU A 169 7.80 9.63 13.18
C GLU A 169 7.23 11.05 13.05
N VAL A 170 6.32 11.30 12.10
CA VAL A 170 5.90 12.67 11.74
C VAL A 170 4.42 12.95 11.95
N TYR A 171 3.58 11.93 12.00
CA TYR A 171 2.15 12.06 12.24
C TYR A 171 1.86 12.01 13.74
N ILE A 172 1.11 12.99 14.25
CA ILE A 172 0.95 13.21 15.70
C ILE A 172 0.31 12.02 16.42
N ASP A 173 -0.67 11.38 15.78
CA ASP A 173 -1.36 10.22 16.34
C ASP A 173 -0.66 8.89 15.99
N GLY A 174 0.48 8.95 15.29
CA GLY A 174 1.24 7.79 14.84
C GLY A 174 0.72 7.12 13.57
N ALA A 175 1.32 5.98 13.23
CA ALA A 175 0.94 5.17 12.08
C ALA A 175 1.19 3.69 12.36
N GLU A 176 0.24 2.83 11.96
CA GLU A 176 0.31 1.39 12.18
C GLU A 176 -0.41 0.61 11.07
N ARG A 177 -0.24 -0.71 11.08
CA ARG A 177 -1.07 -1.59 10.27
C ARG A 177 -2.48 -1.62 10.84
N GLU A 178 -3.48 -1.60 9.98
CA GLU A 178 -4.86 -1.79 10.39
C GLU A 178 -5.02 -3.14 11.10
N ARG A 179 -5.95 -3.24 12.05
CA ARG A 179 -6.36 -4.53 12.62
C ARG A 179 -7.70 -4.94 12.05
N ILE A 180 -7.76 -6.13 11.47
CA ILE A 180 -8.98 -6.75 10.95
C ILE A 180 -9.15 -8.07 11.68
N PHE A 181 -10.30 -8.29 12.32
CA PHE A 181 -10.53 -9.47 13.19
C PHE A 181 -9.42 -9.64 14.24
N ASP A 182 -8.98 -8.53 14.84
CA ASP A 182 -7.88 -8.46 15.82
C ASP A 182 -6.51 -8.96 15.33
N ARG A 183 -6.33 -9.13 14.02
CA ARG A 183 -5.05 -9.49 13.38
C ARG A 183 -4.55 -8.33 12.53
N GLU A 184 -3.24 -8.15 12.45
CA GLU A 184 -2.67 -7.09 11.62
C GLU A 184 -2.92 -7.35 10.13
N ALA A 185 -3.42 -6.33 9.44
CA ALA A 185 -3.67 -6.37 8.02
C ALA A 185 -2.35 -6.50 7.24
N PHE A 186 -2.49 -7.07 6.04
CA PHE A 186 -1.41 -7.12 5.06
C PHE A 186 -1.11 -5.73 4.52
N VAL A 187 0.15 -5.50 4.18
CA VAL A 187 0.59 -4.29 3.48
C VAL A 187 1.51 -4.66 2.31
N GLY A 188 1.40 -3.95 1.20
CA GLY A 188 2.35 -4.09 0.10
C GLY A 188 2.02 -5.20 -0.89
N ILE A 189 0.84 -5.15 -1.50
CA ILE A 189 0.52 -5.99 -2.65
C ILE A 189 1.45 -5.63 -3.82
N GLY A 190 2.05 -6.66 -4.43
CA GLY A 190 2.76 -6.50 -5.70
C GLY A 190 1.76 -6.29 -6.83
N ARG A 191 1.88 -5.19 -7.59
CA ARG A 191 1.06 -4.87 -8.77
C ARG A 191 1.92 -4.96 -10.02
N ILE A 192 1.49 -5.75 -11.00
CA ILE A 192 2.24 -5.98 -12.24
C ILE A 192 1.35 -5.68 -13.44
N THR A 193 1.71 -4.67 -14.22
CA THR A 193 1.05 -4.33 -15.49
C THR A 193 1.97 -4.76 -16.63
N ASN A 194 1.49 -5.59 -17.56
CA ASN A 194 2.28 -6.05 -18.71
C ASN A 194 1.92 -5.30 -20.00
N ALA A 195 2.82 -5.29 -20.99
CA ALA A 195 2.60 -4.81 -22.36
C ALA A 195 1.35 -5.34 -23.04
N ASP A 196 1.05 -6.62 -22.81
CA ASP A 196 0.07 -7.35 -23.59
C ASP A 196 -1.36 -7.20 -23.03
N LYS A 197 -1.51 -6.49 -21.90
CA LYS A 197 -2.79 -6.25 -21.21
C LYS A 197 -3.17 -4.79 -21.37
N GLY A 198 -4.04 -4.52 -22.34
CA GLY A 198 -4.36 -3.17 -22.84
C GLY A 198 -5.79 -2.72 -22.58
N SER A 199 -6.40 -3.07 -21.44
CA SER A 199 -7.79 -2.69 -21.17
C SER A 199 -7.98 -1.17 -21.04
N VAL A 200 -9.21 -0.78 -21.32
CA VAL A 200 -9.75 0.56 -21.13
C VAL A 200 -9.79 0.96 -19.65
N LEU A 201 -9.94 0.02 -18.71
CA LEU A 201 -10.10 0.31 -17.28
C LEU A 201 -8.81 0.83 -16.61
N THR A 202 -7.63 0.41 -17.06
CA THR A 202 -6.37 1.06 -16.62
C THR A 202 -6.26 2.50 -17.10
N LYS A 203 -6.96 2.84 -18.19
CA LYS A 203 -6.93 4.15 -18.81
C LYS A 203 -8.01 5.09 -18.28
N LEU A 204 -9.09 4.60 -17.68
CA LEU A 204 -10.12 5.47 -17.12
C LEU A 204 -9.75 5.85 -15.68
N PRO A 205 -9.76 7.16 -15.34
CA PRO A 205 -9.60 7.60 -13.98
C PRO A 205 -10.64 6.95 -13.09
N HIS A 206 -10.22 6.47 -11.93
CA HIS A 206 -11.09 5.87 -10.92
C HIS A 206 -10.74 6.44 -9.54
N VAL A 207 -11.60 6.16 -8.58
CA VAL A 207 -11.39 6.47 -7.17
C VAL A 207 -11.43 5.17 -6.36
N ASP A 208 -10.60 5.08 -5.32
CA ASP A 208 -10.52 3.85 -4.51
C ASP A 208 -11.44 3.91 -3.29
N GLY A 209 -12.35 2.93 -3.22
CA GLY A 209 -13.16 2.57 -2.06
C GLY A 209 -14.16 3.64 -1.59
N PRO A 210 -15.30 3.25 -0.99
CA PRO A 210 -16.03 4.13 -0.08
C PRO A 210 -15.82 3.68 1.37
N TRP A 211 -14.58 3.70 1.87
CA TRP A 211 -14.28 3.42 3.27
C TRP A 211 -14.74 4.61 4.13
N LYS A 212 -15.94 4.50 4.69
CA LYS A 212 -16.65 5.57 5.40
C LYS A 212 -16.03 5.88 6.76
N GLU A 213 -15.27 4.94 7.30
CA GLU A 213 -14.54 5.09 8.56
C GLU A 213 -13.40 6.10 8.49
N TYR A 214 -12.89 6.43 7.30
CA TYR A 214 -11.77 7.34 7.10
C TYR A 214 -12.23 8.72 6.60
N THR A 215 -11.61 9.78 7.09
CA THR A 215 -11.79 11.15 6.57
C THR A 215 -10.95 11.40 5.33
N ALA A 216 -9.86 10.67 5.12
CA ALA A 216 -9.11 10.62 3.86
C ALA A 216 -8.62 9.20 3.56
N HIS A 217 -8.49 8.91 2.27
CA HIS A 217 -7.98 7.63 1.78
C HIS A 217 -6.82 7.93 0.84
N LEU A 218 -5.62 7.51 1.23
CA LEU A 218 -4.41 7.71 0.46
C LEU A 218 -3.89 6.35 -0.03
N SER A 219 -3.01 6.37 -1.03
CA SER A 219 -2.18 5.22 -1.35
C SER A 219 -0.72 5.62 -1.40
N VAL A 220 0.15 4.62 -1.20
CA VAL A 220 1.56 4.70 -1.49
C VAL A 220 1.95 3.60 -2.46
N ASN A 221 2.68 3.98 -3.50
CA ASN A 221 3.24 3.07 -4.48
C ASN A 221 4.77 3.18 -4.48
N VAL A 222 5.46 2.08 -4.16
CA VAL A 222 6.92 1.96 -4.31
C VAL A 222 7.21 1.32 -5.67
N TYR A 223 7.78 2.07 -6.59
CA TYR A 223 7.96 1.65 -7.98
C TYR A 223 9.22 0.80 -8.13
N LEU A 224 9.05 -0.51 -8.39
CA LEU A 224 10.15 -1.46 -8.58
C LEU A 224 10.66 -1.44 -10.03
N ARG A 225 9.73 -1.27 -10.98
CA ARG A 225 9.99 -1.08 -12.40
C ARG A 225 9.05 -0.01 -12.93
N ALA A 226 9.61 1.09 -13.43
CA ALA A 226 8.89 2.08 -14.19
C ALA A 226 8.99 1.75 -15.69
N SER A 227 7.97 2.10 -16.46
CA SER A 227 8.02 1.97 -17.92
C SER A 227 8.95 3.04 -18.51
N THR A 228 9.57 2.74 -19.65
CA THR A 228 10.34 3.72 -20.44
C THR A 228 9.45 4.52 -21.41
N LYS A 229 8.21 4.06 -21.65
CA LYS A 229 7.21 4.73 -22.48
C LYS A 229 5.83 4.45 -21.89
N GLY A 230 5.07 5.48 -21.57
CA GLY A 230 3.91 5.31 -20.71
C GLY A 230 4.33 5.08 -19.25
N GLY A 231 3.41 4.60 -18.43
CA GLY A 231 3.63 4.29 -17.00
C GLY A 231 3.37 5.50 -16.09
N GLU A 232 2.89 6.60 -16.65
CA GLU A 232 2.58 7.82 -15.90
C GLU A 232 1.37 7.59 -15.00
N LEU A 233 1.40 8.27 -13.86
CA LEU A 233 0.25 8.35 -12.97
C LEU A 233 -0.45 9.68 -13.28
N GLU A 234 -1.66 9.58 -13.82
CA GLU A 234 -2.57 10.71 -14.01
C GLU A 234 -3.40 10.87 -12.74
N VAL A 235 -3.42 12.07 -12.17
CA VAL A 235 -4.32 12.46 -11.07
C VAL A 235 -5.12 13.67 -11.53
N LEU A 236 -6.45 13.53 -11.52
CA LEU A 236 -7.37 14.61 -11.83
C LEU A 236 -7.53 15.49 -10.59
N THR A 237 -7.02 16.72 -10.67
CA THR A 237 -7.00 17.63 -9.51
C THR A 237 -8.30 18.40 -9.38
N GLY A 238 -8.77 18.50 -8.14
CA GLY A 238 -9.98 19.18 -7.71
C GLY A 238 -10.16 18.95 -6.21
N LYS A 239 -11.38 19.12 -5.71
CA LYS A 239 -11.70 18.72 -4.33
C LYS A 239 -11.74 17.18 -4.23
N PRO A 240 -11.03 16.54 -3.28
CA PRO A 240 -11.16 15.11 -3.05
C PRO A 240 -12.61 14.73 -2.72
N LEU A 241 -13.11 13.65 -3.32
CA LEU A 241 -14.46 13.14 -3.06
C LEU A 241 -14.60 12.64 -1.61
N SER A 242 -15.76 12.87 -1.01
CA SER A 242 -16.15 12.22 0.24
C SER A 242 -16.43 10.73 0.01
N ALA A 243 -16.43 9.93 1.08
CA ALA A 243 -16.79 8.51 1.00
C ALA A 243 -18.21 8.28 0.44
N GLN A 244 -19.13 9.22 0.66
CA GLN A 244 -20.49 9.16 0.11
C GLN A 244 -20.51 9.44 -1.39
N GLU A 245 -19.75 10.43 -1.87
CA GLU A 245 -19.61 10.73 -3.30
C GLU A 245 -18.95 9.56 -4.03
N VAL A 246 -17.89 8.96 -3.47
CA VAL A 246 -17.25 7.76 -4.06
C VAL A 246 -18.24 6.58 -4.16
N ALA A 247 -19.09 6.39 -3.15
CA ALA A 247 -20.12 5.35 -3.20
C ALA A 247 -21.19 5.60 -4.28
N ALA A 248 -21.42 6.87 -4.65
CA ALA A 248 -22.48 7.26 -5.58
C ALA A 248 -22.05 7.19 -7.06
N VAL A 249 -20.80 7.52 -7.38
CA VAL A 249 -20.29 7.54 -8.77
C VAL A 249 -20.17 6.13 -9.37
N GLY A 250 -19.76 5.13 -8.57
CA GLY A 250 -19.56 3.76 -9.06
C GLY A 250 -18.32 3.60 -9.96
N PRO A 251 -17.99 2.35 -10.37
CA PRO A 251 -16.72 2.02 -11.01
C PRO A 251 -16.62 2.37 -12.51
N GLU A 252 -17.73 2.67 -13.18
CA GLU A 252 -17.76 2.99 -14.62
C GLU A 252 -17.95 4.48 -14.90
N HIS A 253 -17.91 5.31 -13.85
CA HIS A 253 -18.08 6.75 -13.98
C HIS A 253 -16.94 7.37 -14.80
N ASP A 254 -17.28 8.17 -15.80
CA ASP A 254 -16.30 8.86 -16.63
C ASP A 254 -15.96 10.22 -16.02
N PHE A 255 -14.88 10.29 -15.25
CA PHE A 255 -14.41 11.55 -14.68
C PHE A 255 -13.85 12.53 -15.72
N ARG A 256 -13.66 12.12 -16.99
CA ARG A 256 -13.11 13.02 -18.01
C ARG A 256 -14.12 14.00 -18.58
N VAL A 257 -15.41 13.79 -18.34
CA VAL A 257 -16.46 14.75 -18.77
C VAL A 257 -16.69 15.86 -17.74
N GLU A 258 -16.00 15.81 -16.61
CA GLU A 258 -16.05 16.81 -15.54
C GLU A 258 -14.92 17.83 -15.65
N ASP A 259 -15.05 18.94 -14.92
CA ASP A 259 -14.07 20.03 -14.87
C ASP A 259 -12.91 19.71 -13.92
N TYR A 260 -12.10 18.71 -14.28
CA TYR A 260 -10.84 18.42 -13.60
C TYR A 260 -9.64 18.81 -14.45
N SER A 261 -8.56 19.20 -13.78
CA SER A 261 -7.26 19.40 -14.43
C SER A 261 -6.36 18.17 -14.24
N PRO A 262 -5.91 17.49 -15.31
CA PRO A 262 -5.02 16.34 -15.17
C PRO A 262 -3.61 16.80 -14.75
N ARG A 263 -3.03 16.08 -13.79
CA ARG A 263 -1.60 16.18 -13.44
C ARG A 263 -0.93 14.86 -13.70
N ILE A 264 0.16 14.93 -14.46
CA ILE A 264 0.92 13.77 -14.90
C ILE A 264 2.18 13.65 -14.06
N ILE A 265 2.27 12.56 -13.31
CA ILE A 265 3.43 12.21 -12.51
C ILE A 265 4.21 11.16 -13.29
N HIS A 266 5.54 11.29 -13.32
CA HIS A 266 6.46 10.36 -13.99
C HIS A 266 7.29 9.59 -12.96
N PRO A 267 6.81 8.43 -12.49
CA PRO A 267 7.50 7.64 -11.48
C PRO A 267 8.82 7.11 -12.01
N ARG A 268 9.85 7.14 -11.16
CA ARG A 268 11.12 6.45 -11.45
C ARG A 268 11.24 5.21 -10.58
N ARG A 269 12.00 4.24 -11.06
CA ARG A 269 12.36 3.06 -10.27
C ARG A 269 13.04 3.49 -8.97
N GLY A 270 12.53 2.98 -7.87
CA GLY A 270 12.96 3.28 -6.51
C GLY A 270 12.16 4.40 -5.85
N ASP A 271 11.31 5.13 -6.58
CA ASP A 271 10.49 6.19 -5.98
C ASP A 271 9.35 5.57 -5.15
N ALA A 272 9.04 6.20 -4.01
CA ALA A 272 7.76 6.04 -3.33
C ALA A 272 6.89 7.26 -3.67
N ILE A 273 5.66 7.03 -4.12
CA ILE A 273 4.72 8.09 -4.48
C ILE A 273 3.42 7.90 -3.71
N PHE A 274 3.00 8.95 -3.03
CA PHE A 274 1.75 9.01 -2.30
C PHE A 274 0.75 9.84 -3.09
N ILE A 275 -0.51 9.40 -3.13
CA ILE A 275 -1.63 10.16 -3.69
C ILE A 275 -2.84 10.05 -2.78
N ASN A 276 -3.73 11.03 -2.88
CA ASN A 276 -5.08 10.93 -2.33
C ASN A 276 -5.97 10.19 -3.33
N THR A 277 -6.42 8.99 -2.98
CA THR A 277 -7.18 8.11 -3.89
C THR A 277 -8.66 8.46 -3.99
N ARG A 278 -9.08 9.51 -3.28
CA ARG A 278 -10.37 10.20 -3.47
C ARG A 278 -10.32 11.25 -4.58
N LEU A 279 -9.15 11.54 -5.13
CA LEU A 279 -9.02 12.20 -6.43
C LEU A 279 -9.06 11.13 -7.53
N PRO A 280 -9.82 11.34 -8.62
CA PRO A 280 -9.82 10.39 -9.73
C PRO A 280 -8.43 10.26 -10.31
N HIS A 281 -7.97 9.02 -10.52
CA HIS A 281 -6.62 8.75 -10.98
C HIS A 281 -6.56 7.53 -11.89
N ALA A 282 -5.62 7.56 -12.83
CA ALA A 282 -5.37 6.49 -13.79
C ALA A 282 -3.88 6.24 -13.93
N VAL A 283 -3.51 5.04 -14.38
CA VAL A 283 -2.13 4.75 -14.75
C VAL A 283 -2.12 4.47 -16.25
N SER A 284 -1.52 5.38 -17.02
CA SER A 284 -1.26 5.12 -18.43
C SER A 284 -0.13 4.10 -18.55
N GLY A 285 -0.21 3.20 -19.52
CA GLY A 285 0.93 2.43 -19.99
C GLY A 285 1.16 1.06 -19.34
N ILE A 286 2.29 0.47 -19.75
CA ILE A 286 2.54 -0.96 -19.70
C ILE A 286 3.90 -1.27 -19.07
N ASN A 287 4.14 -2.52 -18.67
CA ASN A 287 5.42 -3.01 -18.13
C ASN A 287 5.87 -2.37 -16.80
N ARG A 288 4.91 -2.02 -15.94
CA ARG A 288 5.15 -1.46 -14.60
C ARG A 288 5.10 -2.55 -13.53
N ILE A 289 5.94 -2.42 -12.50
CA ILE A 289 5.81 -3.18 -11.25
C ILE A 289 5.93 -2.24 -10.05
N SER A 290 4.99 -2.32 -9.12
CA SER A 290 5.03 -1.61 -7.83
C SER A 290 4.67 -2.50 -6.65
N ILE A 291 5.07 -2.07 -5.46
CA ILE A 291 4.49 -2.51 -4.19
C ILE A 291 3.54 -1.41 -3.73
N SER A 292 2.31 -1.77 -3.42
CA SER A 292 1.24 -0.81 -3.17
C SER A 292 0.59 -1.05 -1.82
N SER A 293 0.28 0.02 -1.10
CA SER A 293 -0.53 -0.01 0.13
C SER A 293 -1.46 1.18 0.19
N PHE A 294 -2.59 1.02 0.84
CA PHE A 294 -3.52 2.08 1.20
C PHE A 294 -3.24 2.58 2.61
N LEU A 295 -3.69 3.82 2.87
CA LEU A 295 -3.64 4.50 4.14
C LEU A 295 -5.02 5.11 4.42
N GLY A 296 -5.62 4.74 5.54
CA GLY A 296 -6.81 5.38 6.08
C GLY A 296 -6.43 6.41 7.15
N ILE A 297 -6.92 7.64 7.00
CA ILE A 297 -6.76 8.70 7.99
C ILE A 297 -8.11 8.95 8.65
N ALA A 298 -8.14 9.00 9.97
CA ALA A 298 -9.29 9.41 10.77
C ALA A 298 -8.86 10.41 11.85
N PRO A 299 -9.74 11.30 12.32
CA PRO A 299 -9.39 12.30 13.34
C PRO A 299 -8.98 11.64 14.66
N ASN A 300 -7.87 12.11 15.24
CA ASN A 300 -7.35 11.65 16.55
C ASN A 300 -7.09 10.13 16.60
N GLN A 301 -6.63 9.56 15.48
CA GLN A 301 -6.30 8.14 15.37
C GLN A 301 -5.02 7.95 14.57
N PRO A 302 -4.22 6.91 14.90
CA PRO A 302 -3.09 6.53 14.06
C PRO A 302 -3.54 6.26 12.63
N ILE A 303 -2.71 6.63 11.66
CA ILE A 303 -2.93 6.25 10.25
C ILE A 303 -2.94 4.73 10.14
N LYS A 304 -3.97 4.17 9.47
CA LYS A 304 -4.13 2.73 9.27
C LYS A 304 -3.64 2.31 7.90
N PHE A 305 -2.63 1.46 7.84
CA PHE A 305 -2.11 0.89 6.60
C PHE A 305 -2.70 -0.49 6.32
N TYR A 306 -3.11 -0.72 5.07
CA TYR A 306 -3.64 -2.00 4.60
C TYR A 306 -3.45 -2.17 3.09
N SER A 307 -3.68 -3.36 2.57
CA SER A 307 -3.67 -3.67 1.14
C SER A 307 -4.75 -4.69 0.80
#